data_AF-A0A965F3E1-F1
#
_entry.id   AF-A0A965F3E1-F1
#
_cell.length_a   1.000
_cell.length_b   1.000
_cell.length_c   1.000
_cell.angle_alpha   90.00
_cell.angle_beta   90.00
_cell.angle_gamma   90.00
#
_symmetry.space_group_name_H-M   'P 1'
#
loop_
_entity.id
_entity.type
_entity.pdbx_description
1 polymer ?
#
loop_
_entity_poly.entity_id
_entity_poly.type
_entity_poly.pdbx_seq_one_letter_code
_entity_poly.pdbx_strand_id
1 'polypeptide(L)'
;MSLSPTVGSDTQAIRASGRTLNAAGVYVSTGTGDNSNSLAINALSTTQMSALGSSTFDDYYASLIGELGVQSRQSLDMATTQKALVDHLTTRRESNSGVNLDEEAAQLIRFQRAYQAAARGITALDDLLTTVIDRMGRVGL
;
A
#
# COMPACT_ATOMS: atom_id res chain seq x y z
N MET A 1 18.91 -5.24 31.38
CA MET A 1 19.48 -6.57 31.04
C MET A 1 20.57 -6.87 32.07
N SER A 2 20.20 -7.19 33.31
CA SER A 2 21.17 -7.46 34.38
C SER A 2 21.73 -8.87 34.20
N LEU A 3 23.05 -8.97 34.19
CA LEU A 3 23.77 -10.24 34.24
C LEU A 3 23.31 -11.04 35.47
N SER A 4 23.14 -12.36 35.32
CA SER A 4 22.84 -13.25 36.45
C SER A 4 23.91 -13.06 37.54
N PRO A 5 23.55 -12.98 38.84
CA PRO A 5 24.50 -12.75 39.94
C PRO A 5 25.67 -13.73 39.97
N THR A 6 25.46 -14.94 39.42
CA THR A 6 26.48 -15.99 39.32
C THR A 6 27.59 -15.69 38.30
N VAL A 7 27.30 -14.92 37.25
CA VAL A 7 28.30 -14.50 36.23
C VAL A 7 29.09 -13.26 36.71
N GLY A 8 28.52 -12.47 37.63
CA GLY A 8 29.17 -11.30 38.22
C GLY A 8 30.22 -11.62 39.28
N SER A 9 30.15 -12.80 39.92
CA SER A 9 31.10 -13.23 40.96
C SER A 9 32.17 -14.20 40.48
N ASP A 10 31.95 -14.92 39.38
CA ASP A 10 32.92 -15.87 38.81
C ASP A 10 32.77 -15.94 37.28
N THR A 11 33.70 -15.29 36.57
CA THR A 11 33.76 -15.32 35.11
C THR A 11 34.16 -16.70 34.56
N GLN A 12 34.70 -17.60 35.40
CA GLN A 12 35.06 -18.96 34.97
C GLN A 12 33.86 -19.91 34.87
N ALA A 13 32.69 -19.50 35.37
CA ALA A 13 31.43 -20.22 35.18
C ALA A 13 30.85 -20.07 33.76
N ILE A 14 31.38 -19.13 32.96
CA ILE A 14 31.03 -18.99 31.54
C ILE A 14 31.66 -20.16 30.79
N ARG A 15 30.89 -21.25 30.66
CA ARG A 15 31.26 -22.46 29.90
C ARG A 15 31.19 -22.19 28.39
N ALA A 16 32.13 -21.39 27.89
CA ALA A 16 32.32 -21.11 26.46
C ALA A 16 33.56 -21.84 25.89
N SER A 17 34.03 -22.89 26.57
CA SER A 17 35.22 -23.65 26.20
C SER A 17 34.96 -24.51 24.97
N GLY A 18 35.91 -24.52 24.03
CA GLY A 18 35.95 -25.49 22.96
C GLY A 18 36.12 -26.91 23.48
N ARG A 19 35.60 -27.88 22.72
CA ARG A 19 35.77 -29.31 23.02
C ARG A 19 36.94 -29.83 22.19
N THR A 20 38.07 -30.15 22.81
CA THR A 20 39.23 -30.69 22.10
C THR A 20 39.23 -32.22 22.16
N LEU A 21 39.72 -32.85 21.09
CA LEU A 21 39.89 -34.30 21.04
C LEU A 21 41.28 -34.63 21.61
N ASN A 22 41.34 -35.48 22.62
CA ASN A 22 42.62 -36.04 23.06
C ASN A 22 43.07 -37.15 22.10
N ALA A 23 44.31 -37.60 22.23
CA ALA A 23 44.89 -38.67 21.39
C ALA A 23 44.13 -40.02 21.48
N ALA A 24 43.23 -40.18 22.46
CA ALA A 24 42.37 -41.35 22.63
C ALA A 24 40.97 -41.17 22.02
N GLY A 25 40.72 -40.09 21.26
CA GLY A 25 39.43 -39.81 20.64
C GLY A 25 38.33 -39.38 21.64
N VAL A 26 38.71 -39.13 22.90
CA VAL A 26 37.79 -38.64 23.93
C VAL A 26 37.77 -37.13 23.87
N TYR A 27 36.57 -36.58 23.86
CA TYR A 27 36.34 -35.16 23.95
C TYR A 27 36.62 -34.66 25.37
N VAL A 28 37.63 -33.82 25.53
CA VAL A 28 38.03 -33.21 26.80
C VAL A 28 37.66 -31.72 26.76
N SER A 29 37.09 -31.21 27.85
CA SER A 29 36.88 -29.78 28.04
C SER A 29 38.21 -29.15 28.46
N THR A 30 38.57 -28.04 27.81
CA THR A 30 39.84 -27.31 27.96
C THR A 30 40.01 -26.56 29.30
N GLY A 31 39.18 -26.87 30.31
CA GLY A 31 39.29 -26.33 31.66
C GLY A 31 38.26 -25.25 31.97
N THR A 32 38.04 -25.03 33.27
CA THR A 32 37.15 -23.99 33.80
C THR A 32 37.65 -22.61 33.39
N GLY A 33 36.79 -21.81 32.75
CA GLY A 33 37.13 -20.45 32.28
C GLY A 33 37.70 -20.32 30.87
N ASP A 34 37.77 -21.38 30.06
CA ASP A 34 38.12 -21.22 28.64
C ASP A 34 36.96 -20.56 27.87
N ASN A 35 37.27 -19.47 27.16
CA ASN A 35 36.35 -18.66 26.36
C ASN A 35 36.61 -18.78 24.85
N SER A 36 37.36 -19.80 24.42
CA SER A 36 37.76 -20.01 23.02
C SER A 36 36.59 -20.01 22.03
N ASN A 37 35.41 -20.54 22.36
CA ASN A 37 34.24 -20.44 21.46
C ASN A 37 33.71 -19.01 21.38
N SER A 38 33.72 -18.26 22.49
CA SER A 38 33.31 -16.84 22.49
C SER A 38 34.27 -16.00 21.67
N LEU A 39 35.57 -16.30 21.73
CA LEU A 39 36.59 -15.66 20.91
C LEU A 39 36.43 -16.04 19.43
N ALA A 40 36.12 -17.29 19.14
CA ALA A 40 35.84 -17.75 17.78
C ALA A 40 34.59 -17.08 17.18
N ILE A 41 33.52 -16.91 17.97
CA ILE A 41 32.32 -16.17 17.56
C ILE A 41 32.65 -14.69 17.31
N ASN A 42 33.45 -14.06 18.18
CA ASN A 42 33.92 -12.69 17.96
C ASN A 42 34.78 -12.60 16.67
N ALA A 43 35.62 -13.59 16.41
CA ALA A 43 36.42 -13.63 15.19
C ALA A 43 35.58 -13.74 13.92
N LEU A 44 34.34 -14.27 13.96
CA LEU A 44 33.45 -14.31 12.79
C LEU A 44 33.06 -12.90 12.30
N SER A 45 33.05 -11.90 13.18
CA SER A 45 32.76 -10.51 12.77
C SER A 45 33.92 -9.86 12.02
N THR A 46 35.15 -10.36 12.14
CA THR A 46 36.36 -9.78 11.52
C THR A 46 36.99 -10.68 10.46
N THR A 47 36.69 -11.98 10.49
CA THR A 47 37.24 -12.95 9.55
C THR A 47 36.46 -12.90 8.24
N GLN A 48 37.17 -12.67 7.14
CA GLN A 48 36.59 -12.76 5.81
C GLN A 48 36.29 -14.23 5.48
N MET A 49 35.05 -14.52 5.11
CA MET A 49 34.63 -15.87 4.77
C MET A 49 34.51 -15.98 3.25
N SER A 50 35.28 -16.87 2.62
CA SER A 50 35.18 -17.10 1.18
C SER A 50 33.79 -17.58 0.74
N ALA A 51 33.07 -18.27 1.63
CA ALA A 51 31.67 -18.67 1.40
C ALA A 51 30.71 -17.48 1.28
N LEU A 52 31.08 -16.30 1.80
CA LEU A 52 30.31 -15.06 1.76
C LEU A 52 30.92 -14.05 0.76
N GLY A 53 31.71 -14.52 -0.21
CA GLY A 53 32.33 -13.64 -1.20
C GLY A 53 33.49 -12.81 -0.66
N SER A 54 34.18 -13.29 0.37
CA SER A 54 35.26 -12.58 1.08
C SER A 54 34.80 -11.38 1.91
N SER A 55 33.51 -11.27 2.21
CA SER A 55 32.98 -10.34 3.21
C SER A 55 33.08 -10.93 4.62
N THR A 56 33.09 -10.05 5.62
CA THR A 56 32.86 -10.46 7.01
C THR A 56 31.39 -10.82 7.21
N PHE A 57 31.10 -11.57 8.27
CA PHE A 57 29.71 -11.91 8.60
C PHE A 57 28.85 -10.66 8.85
N ASP A 58 29.43 -9.63 9.46
CA ASP A 58 28.74 -8.37 9.78
C ASP A 58 28.43 -7.56 8.51
N ASP A 59 29.40 -7.45 7.59
CA ASP A 59 29.20 -6.77 6.31
C ASP A 59 28.14 -7.46 5.46
N TYR A 60 28.16 -8.80 5.42
CA TYR A 60 27.16 -9.58 4.70
C TYR A 60 25.77 -9.39 5.30
N TYR A 61 25.65 -9.45 6.62
CA TYR A 61 24.38 -9.23 7.30
C TYR A 61 23.85 -7.79 7.11
N ALA A 62 24.72 -6.79 7.21
CA ALA A 62 24.38 -5.39 7.00
C ALA A 62 23.92 -5.14 5.55
N SER A 63 24.60 -5.72 4.56
CA SER A 63 24.20 -5.61 3.16
C SER A 63 22.85 -6.27 2.87
N LEU A 64 22.59 -7.45 3.45
CA LEU A 64 21.31 -8.15 3.32
C LEU A 64 20.15 -7.32 3.89
N ILE A 65 20.32 -6.74 5.07
CA ILE A 65 19.32 -5.84 5.67
C ILE A 65 19.17 -4.57 4.84
N GLY A 66 20.28 -4.01 4.33
CA GLY A 66 20.27 -2.85 3.45
C GLY A 66 19.45 -3.11 2.19
N GLU A 67 19.67 -4.23 1.52
CA GLU A 67 18.92 -4.65 0.35
C GLU A 67 17.44 -4.84 0.66
N LEU A 68 17.11 -5.54 1.76
CA LEU A 68 15.73 -5.70 2.20
C LEU A 68 15.05 -4.34 2.48
N GLY A 69 15.78 -3.40 3.09
CA GLY A 69 15.29 -2.06 3.36
C GLY A 69 15.02 -1.26 2.09
N VAL A 70 15.88 -1.38 1.08
CA VAL A 70 15.70 -0.76 -0.24
C VAL A 70 14.48 -1.37 -0.95
N GLN A 71 14.38 -2.70 -1.01
CA GLN A 71 13.25 -3.39 -1.63
C GLN A 71 11.91 -3.05 -0.94
N SER A 72 11.91 -2.95 0.39
CA SER A 72 10.73 -2.58 1.17
C SER A 72 10.30 -1.14 0.86
N ARG A 73 11.23 -0.18 0.85
CA ARG A 73 10.95 1.21 0.47
C ARG A 73 10.42 1.31 -0.96
N GLN A 74 11.07 0.65 -1.91
CA GLN A 74 10.62 0.62 -3.31
C GLN A 74 9.19 0.07 -3.44
N SER A 75 8.85 -0.97 -2.70
CA SER A 75 7.51 -1.56 -2.72
C SER A 75 6.45 -0.60 -2.17
N LEU A 76 6.76 0.12 -1.09
CA LEU A 76 5.88 1.16 -0.52
C LEU A 76 5.68 2.33 -1.48
N ASP A 77 6.75 2.81 -2.12
CA ASP A 77 6.69 3.90 -3.08
C ASP A 77 5.87 3.50 -4.31
N MET A 78 6.04 2.26 -4.79
CA MET A 78 5.26 1.72 -5.91
C MET A 78 3.78 1.58 -5.56
N ALA A 79 3.45 1.09 -4.36
CA ALA A 79 2.08 1.02 -3.88
C ALA A 79 1.42 2.41 -3.79
N THR A 80 2.16 3.40 -3.29
CA THR A 80 1.70 4.80 -3.19
C THR A 80 1.46 5.40 -4.58
N THR A 81 2.39 5.16 -5.51
CA THR A 81 2.28 5.63 -6.90
C THR A 81 1.08 4.99 -7.60
N GLN A 82 0.88 3.69 -7.43
CA GLN A 82 -0.25 2.99 -8.02
C GLN A 82 -1.58 3.46 -7.43
N LYS A 83 -1.63 3.72 -6.13
CA LYS A 83 -2.80 4.33 -5.49
C LYS A 83 -3.10 5.72 -6.09
N ALA A 84 -2.10 6.58 -6.20
CA ALA A 84 -2.26 7.90 -6.80
C ALA A 84 -2.74 7.82 -8.26
N LEU A 85 -2.24 6.85 -9.03
CA LEU A 85 -2.68 6.61 -10.40
C LEU A 85 -4.16 6.17 -10.45
N VAL A 86 -4.56 5.24 -9.57
CA VAL A 86 -5.96 4.81 -9.46
C VAL A 86 -6.86 5.97 -9.07
N ASP A 87 -6.48 6.77 -8.09
CA ASP A 87 -7.25 7.93 -7.65
C ASP A 87 -7.37 8.97 -8.79
N HIS A 88 -6.30 9.18 -9.56
CA HIS A 88 -6.33 10.08 -10.73
C HIS A 88 -7.23 9.55 -11.85
N LEU A 89 -7.16 8.25 -12.15
CA LEU A 89 -8.03 7.61 -13.15
C LEU A 89 -9.50 7.60 -12.72
N THR A 90 -9.76 7.39 -11.43
CA THR A 90 -11.10 7.46 -10.84
C THR A 90 -11.66 8.87 -10.98
N THR A 91 -10.89 9.88 -10.61
CA THR A 91 -11.28 11.30 -10.76
C THR A 91 -11.54 11.65 -12.23
N ARG A 92 -10.68 11.19 -13.16
CA ARG A 92 -10.90 11.40 -14.60
C ARG A 92 -12.16 10.70 -15.10
N ARG A 93 -12.43 9.49 -14.62
CA ARG A 93 -13.63 8.74 -14.95
C ARG A 93 -14.87 9.44 -14.41
N GLU A 94 -14.85 9.92 -13.17
CA GLU A 94 -15.92 10.73 -12.58
C GLU A 94 -16.06 12.09 -13.26
N SER A 95 -14.99 12.68 -13.80
CA SER A 95 -15.11 13.94 -14.54
C SER A 95 -15.80 13.75 -15.90
N ASN A 96 -15.58 12.62 -16.58
CA ASN A 96 -16.18 12.34 -17.88
C ASN A 96 -17.57 11.67 -17.76
N SER A 97 -17.72 10.72 -16.83
CA SER A 97 -18.96 9.98 -16.59
C SER A 97 -19.75 10.46 -15.37
N GLY A 98 -19.28 11.50 -14.69
CA GLY A 98 -19.99 12.11 -13.57
C GLY A 98 -21.18 12.89 -14.07
N VAL A 99 -22.35 12.40 -13.69
CA VAL A 99 -23.61 13.09 -13.89
C VAL A 99 -23.66 14.23 -12.88
N ASN A 100 -23.72 15.46 -13.36
CA ASN A 100 -23.89 16.62 -12.50
C ASN A 100 -25.40 16.76 -12.20
N LEU A 101 -25.82 16.35 -11.00
CA LEU A 101 -27.24 16.29 -10.62
C LEU A 101 -27.95 17.64 -10.75
N ASP A 102 -27.23 18.74 -10.54
CA ASP A 102 -27.78 20.09 -10.70
C ASP A 102 -28.04 20.44 -12.17
N GLU A 103 -27.18 19.95 -13.07
CA GLU A 103 -27.32 20.16 -14.51
C GLU A 103 -28.42 19.26 -15.09
N GLU A 104 -28.55 18.03 -14.61
CA GLU A 104 -29.72 17.19 -14.91
C GLU A 104 -31.01 17.78 -14.34
N ALA A 105 -31.01 18.32 -13.12
CA ALA A 105 -32.17 18.98 -12.54
C ALA A 105 -32.56 20.24 -13.35
N ALA A 106 -31.59 21.04 -13.79
CA ALA A 106 -31.82 22.18 -14.67
C ALA A 106 -32.40 21.74 -16.03
N GLN A 107 -31.89 20.68 -16.63
CA GLN A 107 -32.45 20.09 -17.85
C GLN A 107 -33.88 19.57 -17.62
N LEU A 108 -34.14 18.94 -16.49
CA LEU A 108 -35.46 18.43 -16.13
C LEU A 108 -36.46 19.57 -15.95
N ILE A 109 -36.08 20.65 -15.27
CA ILE A 109 -36.90 21.88 -15.16
C ILE A 109 -37.13 22.49 -16.55
N ARG A 110 -36.11 22.53 -17.41
CA ARG A 110 -36.24 23.03 -18.78
C ARG A 110 -37.25 22.19 -19.58
N PHE A 111 -37.19 20.86 -19.49
CA PHE A 111 -38.15 19.98 -20.15
C PHE A 111 -39.57 20.14 -19.58
N GLN A 112 -39.72 20.29 -18.27
CA GLN A 112 -41.02 20.58 -17.65
C GLN A 112 -41.61 21.90 -18.17
N ARG A 113 -40.81 22.97 -18.24
CA ARG A 113 -41.25 24.26 -18.79
C ARG A 113 -41.59 24.17 -20.28
N ALA A 114 -40.78 23.46 -21.06
CA ALA A 114 -41.05 23.22 -22.48
C ALA A 114 -42.36 22.45 -22.67
N TYR A 115 -42.63 21.45 -21.84
CA TYR A 115 -43.88 20.70 -21.86
C TYR A 115 -45.08 21.57 -21.49
N GLN A 116 -44.97 22.40 -20.44
CA GLN A 116 -46.02 23.37 -20.09
C GLN A 116 -46.28 24.39 -21.21
N ALA A 117 -45.23 24.85 -21.87
CA ALA A 117 -45.34 25.76 -23.02
C ALA A 117 -46.02 25.07 -24.22
N ALA A 118 -45.66 23.81 -24.51
CA ALA A 118 -46.30 23.02 -25.56
C ALA A 118 -47.79 22.78 -25.25
N ALA A 119 -48.14 22.47 -24.00
CA ALA A 119 -49.53 22.31 -23.59
C ALA A 119 -50.35 23.59 -23.79
N ARG A 120 -49.81 24.76 -23.42
CA ARG A 120 -50.44 26.06 -23.69
C ARG A 120 -50.56 26.35 -25.18
N GLY A 121 -49.57 25.95 -25.99
CA GLY A 121 -49.62 26.06 -27.44
C GLY A 121 -50.74 25.22 -28.06
N ILE A 122 -50.96 24.01 -27.55
CA ILE A 122 -52.09 23.15 -27.95
C ILE A 122 -53.41 23.81 -27.57
N THR A 123 -53.55 24.36 -26.35
CA THR A 123 -54.76 25.09 -25.95
C THR A 123 -55.04 26.28 -26.88
N ALA A 124 -54.02 27.05 -27.22
CA ALA A 124 -54.18 28.16 -28.16
C ALA A 124 -54.59 27.69 -29.57
N LEU A 125 -54.08 26.55 -30.03
CA LEU A 125 -54.51 25.93 -31.29
C LEU A 125 -55.97 25.46 -31.23
N ASP A 126 -56.40 24.85 -30.13
CA ASP A 126 -57.80 24.43 -29.92
C ASP A 126 -58.75 25.64 -29.92
N ASP A 127 -58.36 26.76 -29.30
CA ASP A 127 -59.12 28.00 -29.31
C ASP A 127 -59.24 28.59 -30.73
N LEU A 128 -58.15 28.55 -31.50
CA LEU A 128 -58.16 28.98 -32.91
C LEU A 128 -59.07 28.09 -33.77
N LEU A 129 -58.99 26.77 -33.60
CA LEU A 129 -59.84 25.81 -34.32
C LEU A 129 -61.32 26.03 -33.97
N THR A 130 -61.64 26.19 -32.69
CA THR A 130 -63.00 26.49 -32.22
C THR A 130 -63.51 27.80 -32.83
N THR A 131 -62.68 28.84 -32.85
CA THR A 131 -63.05 30.15 -33.44
C THR A 131 -63.31 30.03 -34.94
N VAL A 132 -62.46 29.31 -35.68
CA VAL A 132 -62.67 29.11 -37.13
C VAL A 132 -63.96 28.34 -37.39
N ILE A 133 -64.20 27.26 -36.65
CA ILE A 133 -65.39 26.41 -36.82
C ILE A 133 -66.67 27.18 -36.45
N ASP A 134 -66.74 27.80 -35.28
CA ASP A 134 -67.96 28.47 -34.80
C ASP A 134 -68.25 29.77 -35.55
N ARG A 135 -67.21 30.53 -35.90
CA ARG A 135 -67.36 31.88 -36.47
C ARG A 135 -67.39 31.88 -38.01
N MET A 136 -66.80 30.89 -38.68
CA MET A 136 -66.88 30.76 -40.14
C MET A 136 -67.88 29.68 -40.60
N GLY A 137 -68.20 28.68 -39.77
CA GLY A 137 -69.13 27.59 -40.14
C GLY A 137 -70.62 27.90 -39.99
N ARG A 138 -71.01 28.93 -39.21
CA ARG A 138 -72.43 29.26 -38.93
C ARG A 138 -73.05 30.38 -39.77
N VAL A 139 -72.35 30.91 -40.78
CA VAL A 139 -72.92 31.97 -41.67
C VAL A 139 -73.66 31.38 -42.88
N GLY A 140 -74.00 30.09 -42.83
CA GLY A 140 -74.71 29.38 -43.90
C GLY A 140 -76.00 28.72 -43.43
N LEU A 141 -76.90 29.46 -42.78
CA LEU A 141 -78.34 29.18 -42.66
C LEU A 141 -79.11 30.50 -42.57
#